data_AF-A0A945GPI2-F1
#
_entry.id   AF-A0A945GPI2-F1
#
_cell.length_a   1.000
_cell.length_b   1.000
_cell.length_c   1.000
_cell.angle_alpha   90.00
_cell.angle_beta   90.00
_cell.angle_gamma   90.00
#
_symmetry.space_group_name_H-M   'P 1'
#
loop_
_entity.id
_entity.type
_entity.pdbx_description
1 polymer ?
#
loop_
_entity_poly.entity_id
_entity_poly.type
_entity_poly.pdbx_seq_one_letter_code
_entity_poly.pdbx_strand_id
1 'polypeptide(L)' 'MSSQTLKSDAALAKSPTKRVRTQSNHVFMGLYATFRVECLRVGYRMKHFALRAKLYMKAIRSAFDELQKLKTA' A
#
# COMPACT_ATOMS: atom_id res chain seq x y z
N MET A 1 -39.83 0.29 2.77
CA MET A 1 -38.45 -0.23 2.87
C MET A 1 -38.30 -0.88 4.23
N SER A 2 -38.38 -2.21 4.28
CA SER A 2 -38.55 -3.03 5.50
C SER A 2 -37.27 -3.07 6.35
N SER A 3 -37.44 -3.09 7.68
CA SER A 3 -36.39 -3.16 8.71
C SER A 3 -35.42 -4.35 8.58
N GLN A 4 -35.76 -5.35 7.75
CA GLN A 4 -34.92 -6.50 7.47
C GLN A 4 -33.75 -6.19 6.53
N THR A 5 -33.96 -5.33 5.52
CA THR A 5 -32.93 -4.99 4.52
C THR A 5 -31.75 -4.25 5.15
N LEU A 6 -31.99 -3.44 6.18
CA LEU A 6 -30.95 -2.74 6.94
C LEU A 6 -30.00 -3.67 7.72
N LYS A 7 -30.46 -4.86 8.12
CA LYS A 7 -29.69 -5.78 8.96
C LYS A 7 -28.82 -6.74 8.14
N SER A 8 -29.29 -7.13 6.95
CA SER A 8 -28.54 -8.00 6.03
C SER A 8 -27.44 -7.25 5.30
N ASP A 9 -27.71 -6.04 4.82
CA ASP A 9 -26.85 -5.39 3.81
C ASP A 9 -25.68 -4.63 4.42
N ALA A 10 -25.78 -4.19 5.67
CA ALA A 10 -24.73 -3.42 6.33
C ALA A 10 -23.67 -4.29 7.05
N ALA A 11 -23.82 -5.63 7.05
CA ALA A 11 -22.95 -6.58 7.78
C ALA A 11 -22.70 -6.21 9.27
N LEU A 12 -23.56 -5.36 9.85
CA LEU A 12 -23.46 -4.83 11.20
C LEU A 12 -23.50 -5.91 12.28
N ALA A 13 -24.10 -7.07 11.96
CA ALA A 13 -24.23 -8.19 12.88
C ALA A 13 -22.97 -9.07 13.00
N LYS A 14 -21.98 -8.96 12.10
CA LYS A 14 -20.82 -9.87 12.06
C LYS A 14 -19.52 -9.27 12.61
N SER A 15 -19.51 -8.02 13.05
CA SER A 15 -18.32 -7.41 13.64
C SER A 15 -18.14 -7.87 15.10
N PRO A 16 -17.00 -8.49 15.49
CA PRO A 16 -16.79 -9.11 16.82
C PRO A 16 -16.47 -8.08 17.91
N THR A 17 -17.17 -6.94 17.90
CA THR A 17 -16.95 -5.87 18.86
C THR A 17 -18.31 -5.35 19.31
N LYS A 18 -18.64 -5.64 20.56
CA LYS A 18 -19.95 -5.33 21.14
C LYS A 18 -20.15 -3.81 21.39
N ARG A 19 -19.08 -3.02 21.23
CA ARG A 19 -18.87 -1.57 21.42
C ARG A 19 -18.96 -0.68 20.16
N VAL A 20 -19.95 0.19 19.95
CA VAL A 20 -19.90 1.22 18.86
C VAL A 20 -18.59 2.02 18.93
N ARG A 21 -18.19 2.45 20.12
CA ARG A 21 -16.91 3.15 20.35
C ARG A 21 -15.70 2.32 19.93
N THR A 22 -15.70 1.02 20.19
CA THR A 22 -14.60 0.12 19.81
C THR A 22 -14.51 -0.03 18.30
N GLN A 23 -15.64 -0.10 17.60
CA GLN A 23 -15.68 -0.13 16.14
C GLN A 23 -15.17 1.14 15.49
N SER A 24 -15.66 2.30 15.95
CA SER A 24 -15.18 3.59 15.47
C SER A 24 -13.68 3.74 15.71
N ASN A 25 -13.18 3.29 16.86
CA ASN A 25 -11.74 3.29 17.14
C ASN A 25 -10.96 2.35 16.21
N HIS A 26 -11.47 1.16 15.89
CA HIS A 26 -10.79 0.26 14.93
C HIS A 26 -10.70 0.87 13.53
N VAL A 27 -11.80 1.46 13.04
CA VAL A 27 -11.83 2.13 11.73
C VAL A 27 -10.87 3.33 11.72
N PHE A 28 -10.91 4.16 12.77
CA PHE A 28 -10.01 5.30 12.92
C PHE A 28 -8.54 4.88 12.99
N MET A 29 -8.21 3.85 13.77
CA MET A 29 -6.84 3.34 13.87
C MET A 29 -6.36 2.72 12.55
N GLY A 30 -7.25 2.08 11.78
CA GLY A 30 -6.95 1.59 10.44
C GLY A 30 -6.59 2.73 9.48
N LEU A 31 -7.41 3.77 9.40
CA LEU A 31 -7.17 4.99 8.61
C LEU A 31 -5.89 5.71 9.04
N TYR A 32 -5.65 5.83 10.34
CA TYR A 32 -4.45 6.46 10.89
C TYR A 32 -3.18 5.66 10.57
N ALA A 33 -3.24 4.33 10.67
CA ALA A 33 -2.12 3.47 10.32
C ALA A 33 -1.79 3.54 8.82
N THR A 34 -2.79 3.53 7.93
CA THR A 34 -2.56 3.67 6.49
C THR A 34 -1.97 5.03 6.16
N PHE A 35 -2.53 6.11 6.71
CA PHE A 35 -2.00 7.46 6.54
C PHE A 35 -0.54 7.57 7.03
N ARG A 36 -0.22 7.01 8.20
CA ARG A 36 1.16 7.00 8.73
C ARG A 36 2.12 6.21 7.83
N VAL A 37 1.70 5.06 7.29
CA VAL A 37 2.50 4.29 6.33
C VAL A 37 2.69 5.05 5.02
N GLU A 38 1.71 5.82 4.57
CA GLU A 38 1.83 6.70 3.41
C GLU A 38 2.74 7.90 3.66
N CYS A 39 2.63 8.56 4.81
CA CYS A 39 3.56 9.61 5.23
C CYS A 39 5.00 9.08 5.37
N LEU A 40 5.16 7.87 5.91
CA LEU A 40 6.44 7.18 5.91
C LEU A 40 6.86 6.82 4.49
N ARG A 41 5.98 6.36 3.59
CA ARG A 41 6.33 6.10 2.19
C ARG A 41 6.76 7.36 1.44
N VAL A 42 6.19 8.52 1.79
CA VAL A 42 6.56 9.84 1.26
C VAL A 42 7.89 10.32 1.86
N GLY A 43 8.10 10.17 3.18
CA GLY A 43 9.32 10.62 3.88
C GLY A 43 10.53 9.67 3.78
N TYR A 44 10.30 8.35 3.73
CA TYR A 44 11.30 7.28 3.65
C TYR A 44 11.58 6.80 2.22
N ARG A 45 11.02 7.43 1.19
CA ARG A 45 11.21 7.09 -0.23
C ARG A 45 12.65 7.16 -0.76
N MET A 46 13.68 7.33 0.07
CA MET A 46 15.02 7.74 -0.42
C MET A 46 16.27 7.14 0.21
N LYS A 47 16.23 6.13 1.10
CA LYS A 47 17.51 5.58 1.63
C LYS A 47 17.86 4.18 1.13
N HIS A 48 17.03 3.16 1.39
CA HIS A 48 17.40 1.80 0.98
C HIS A 48 16.88 1.42 -0.43
N PHE A 49 15.59 1.65 -0.69
CA PHE A 49 14.99 1.29 -1.97
C PHE A 49 15.48 2.19 -3.12
N ALA A 50 15.73 3.48 -2.86
CA ALA A 50 16.26 4.40 -3.86
C ALA A 50 17.70 4.05 -4.27
N LEU A 51 18.54 3.64 -3.31
CA LEU A 51 19.90 3.18 -3.61
C LEU A 51 19.87 1.90 -4.46
N ARG A 52 19.04 0.93 -4.08
CA ARG A 52 18.81 -0.28 -4.87
C ARG A 52 18.31 0.06 -6.27
N ALA A 53 17.27 0.88 -6.42
CA ALA A 53 16.75 1.30 -7.72
C ALA A 53 17.81 2.00 -8.58
N LYS A 54 18.65 2.86 -7.99
CA LYS A 54 19.74 3.55 -8.70
C LYS A 54 20.81 2.58 -9.21
N LEU A 55 21.18 1.58 -8.41
CA LEU A 55 22.12 0.53 -8.83
C LEU A 55 21.52 -0.34 -9.94
N TYR A 56 20.26 -0.77 -9.79
CA TYR A 56 19.56 -1.56 -10.80
C TYR A 56 19.44 -0.83 -12.13
N MET A 57 19.07 0.45 -12.13
CA MET A 57 18.97 1.26 -13.35
C MET A 57 20.30 1.36 -14.10
N LYS A 58 21.43 1.52 -13.37
CA LYS A 58 22.76 1.52 -13.99
C LYS A 58 23.11 0.18 -14.60
N ALA A 59 22.85 -0.92 -13.89
CA ALA A 59 23.14 -2.28 -14.38
C ALA A 59 22.34 -2.61 -15.64
N ILE A 60 21.03 -2.30 -15.64
CA ILE A 60 20.15 -2.52 -16.80
C ILE A 60 20.65 -1.72 -18.01
N ARG A 61 21.04 -0.47 -17.81
CA ARG A 61 21.54 0.37 -18.91
C ARG A 61 22.85 -0.17 -19.49
N SER A 62 23.79 -0.58 -18.64
CA SER A 62 25.05 -1.18 -19.10
C SER A 62 24.81 -2.47 -19.91
N ALA A 63 23.95 -3.36 -19.40
CA ALA A 63 23.60 -4.60 -20.10
C ALA A 63 22.91 -4.32 -21.45
N PHE A 64 22.07 -3.30 -21.51
CA PHE A 64 21.41 -2.90 -22.75
C PHE A 64 22.41 -2.31 -23.76
N ASP A 65 23.34 -1.48 -23.31
CA ASP A 65 24.39 -0.91 -24.17
C ASP A 65 25.31 -2.01 -24.74
N GLU A 66 25.64 -3.03 -23.94
CA GLU A 66 26.36 -4.23 -24.40
C GLU A 66 25.56 -5.03 -25.43
N LEU A 67 24.27 -5.25 -25.16
CA LEU A 67 23.37 -5.91 -26.10
C LEU A 67 23.27 -5.17 -27.43
N GLN A 68 23.22 -3.83 -27.39
CA GLN A 68 23.22 -3.02 -28.61
C GLN A 68 24.52 -3.18 -29.39
N LYS A 69 25.68 -3.17 -28.73
CA LYS A 69 26.98 -3.38 -29.39
C LYS A 69 27.05 -4.74 -30.10
N LEU A 70 26.54 -5.79 -29.45
CA LEU A 70 26.47 -7.13 -30.04
C LEU A 70 25.51 -7.22 -31.23
N LYS A 71 24.45 -6.41 -31.24
CA LYS A 71 23.49 -6.36 -32.34
C LYS A 71 23.99 -5.55 -33.54
N THR A 72 24.87 -4.57 -33.29
CA THR A 72 25.47 -3.72 -34.34
C THR A 72 26.78 -4.27 -34.91
N ALA A 73 27.33 -5.33 -34.33
CA ALA A 73 28.44 -6.11 -34.87
C ALA A 73 27.92 -7.16 -35.86
#